data_AF-U4KL29-F1
#
_entry.id   AF-U4KL29-F1
#
_cell.length_a   1.000
_cell.length_b   1.000
_cell.length_c   1.000
_cell.angle_alpha   90.00
_cell.angle_beta   90.00
_cell.angle_gamma   90.00
#
_symmetry.space_group_name_H-M   'P 1'
#
loop_
_entity.id
_entity.type
_entity.pdbx_description
1 polymer ?
#
loop_
_entity_poly.entity_id
_entity_poly.type
_entity_poly.pdbx_seq_one_letter_code
_entity_poly.pdbx_strand_id
1 'polypeptide(L)'
;MRGQQMNKYKVKIIITAISILLLNMVILFYFIDNSMSWNISKISSCIFVSLWISFIPQMITYYLFKIKNSGLGYSVSLGYEIGIRGFIGLLFAPYYGIKFYFVDLKKLKYDGEFFL
;
A
#
# COMPACT_ATOMS: atom_id res chain seq x y z
N MET A 1 -16.90 -16.95 -17.09
CA MET A 1 -15.96 -16.92 -15.95
C MET A 1 -14.60 -16.25 -16.26
N ARG A 2 -14.05 -16.31 -17.49
CA ARG A 2 -12.77 -15.62 -17.86
C ARG A 2 -12.75 -14.10 -17.69
N GLY A 3 -13.88 -13.41 -17.92
CA GLY A 3 -13.97 -11.94 -17.80
C GLY A 3 -13.79 -11.38 -16.39
N GLN A 4 -14.15 -12.15 -15.34
CA GLN A 4 -13.99 -11.68 -13.95
C GLN A 4 -12.54 -11.79 -13.43
N GLN A 5 -11.74 -12.74 -13.96
CA GLN A 5 -10.33 -12.89 -13.63
C GLN A 5 -9.48 -11.79 -14.28
N MET A 6 -9.74 -11.46 -15.55
CA MET A 6 -9.03 -10.38 -16.25
C MET A 6 -9.12 -9.05 -15.49
N ASN A 7 -10.29 -8.76 -14.90
CA ASN A 7 -10.50 -7.53 -14.14
C ASN A 7 -9.75 -7.51 -12.78
N LYS A 8 -9.46 -8.68 -12.19
CA LYS A 8 -8.67 -8.78 -10.95
C LYS A 8 -7.21 -8.40 -11.17
N TYR A 9 -6.61 -8.87 -12.26
CA TYR A 9 -5.21 -8.58 -12.56
C TYR A 9 -5.01 -7.14 -13.05
N LYS A 10 -6.00 -6.57 -13.74
CA LYS A 10 -5.95 -5.16 -14.18
C LYS A 10 -5.68 -4.19 -13.04
N VAL A 11 -6.42 -4.30 -11.93
CA VAL A 11 -6.20 -3.43 -10.76
C VAL A 11 -4.80 -3.61 -10.19
N LYS A 12 -4.34 -4.85 -10.01
CA LYS A 12 -2.99 -5.13 -9.49
C LYS A 12 -1.89 -4.55 -10.38
N ILE A 13 -2.05 -4.65 -11.71
CA ILE A 13 -1.11 -4.08 -12.68
C ILE A 13 -1.08 -2.56 -12.59
N ILE A 14 -2.24 -1.90 -12.58
CA ILE A 14 -2.33 -0.43 -12.50
C ILE A 14 -1.68 0.09 -11.22
N ILE A 15 -1.99 -0.53 -10.07
CA ILE A 15 -1.41 -0.13 -8.78
C ILE A 15 0.11 -0.38 -8.75
N THR A 16 0.58 -1.46 -9.38
CA THR A 16 2.02 -1.72 -9.51
C THR A 16 2.70 -0.65 -10.37
N ALA A 17 2.07 -0.23 -11.48
CA ALA A 17 2.59 0.85 -12.32
C ALA A 17 2.68 2.19 -11.56
N ILE A 18 1.66 2.54 -10.78
CA ILE A 18 1.67 3.73 -9.90
C ILE A 18 2.81 3.64 -8.88
N SER A 19 3.03 2.46 -8.31
CA SER A 19 4.11 2.23 -7.34
C SER A 19 5.50 2.40 -7.94
N ILE A 20 5.69 1.97 -9.21
CA ILE A 20 6.93 2.20 -9.96
C ILE A 20 7.14 3.69 -10.24
N LEU A 21 6.08 4.44 -10.58
CA LEU A 21 6.19 5.88 -10.79
C LEU A 21 6.60 6.61 -9.50
N LEU A 22 5.97 6.26 -8.37
CA LEU A 22 6.33 6.78 -7.04
C LEU A 22 7.78 6.46 -6.67
N LEU A 23 8.22 5.22 -6.91
CA LEU A 23 9.60 4.81 -6.70
C LEU A 23 10.58 5.70 -7.46
N ASN A 24 10.32 5.95 -8.75
CA ASN A 24 11.17 6.81 -9.57
C ASN A 24 11.20 8.25 -9.07
N MET A 25 10.06 8.80 -8.64
CA MET A 25 10.01 10.16 -8.07
C MET A 25 10.86 10.27 -6.79
N VAL A 26 10.78 9.29 -5.89
CA VAL A 26 11.57 9.26 -4.65
C VAL A 26 13.06 9.22 -4.97
N ILE A 27 13.46 8.34 -5.88
CA ILE A 27 14.87 8.23 -6.31
C ILE A 27 15.35 9.56 -6.87
N LEU A 28 14.58 10.19 -7.77
CA LEU A 28 14.91 11.50 -8.34
C LEU A 28 15.05 12.58 -7.26
N PHE A 29 14.19 12.61 -6.25
CA PHE A 29 14.32 13.55 -5.13
C PHE A 29 15.61 13.34 -4.34
N TYR A 30 16.04 12.09 -4.10
CA TYR A 30 17.32 11.81 -3.45
C TYR A 30 18.53 12.23 -4.29
N PHE A 31 18.42 12.17 -5.63
CA PHE A 31 19.47 12.65 -6.54
C PHE A 31 19.55 14.18 -6.61
N ILE A 32 18.41 14.86 -6.57
CA ILE A 32 18.33 16.33 -6.62
C ILE A 32 18.72 16.95 -5.27
N ASP A 33 18.45 16.24 -4.17
CA ASP A 33 18.78 16.70 -2.82
C ASP A 33 20.31 16.81 -2.63
N ASN A 34 20.79 18.04 -2.45
CA ASN A 34 22.20 18.35 -2.19
C ASN A 34 22.50 18.58 -0.70
N SER A 35 21.52 18.39 0.20
CA SER A 35 21.71 18.62 1.64
C SER A 35 22.73 17.67 2.29
N MET A 36 22.89 16.48 1.72
CA MET A 36 23.81 15.45 2.19
C MET A 36 24.57 14.82 1.02
N SER A 37 25.87 14.58 1.20
CA SER A 37 26.68 13.85 0.22
C SER A 37 26.23 12.39 0.09
N TRP A 38 26.55 11.75 -1.03
CA TRP A 38 26.30 10.33 -1.26
C TRP A 38 27.22 9.48 -0.36
N ASN A 39 26.79 9.29 0.88
CA ASN A 39 27.40 8.39 1.84
C ASN A 39 26.46 7.20 2.13
N ILE A 40 26.95 6.23 2.91
CA ILE A 40 26.19 5.01 3.26
C ILE A 40 24.82 5.34 3.84
N SER A 41 24.72 6.37 4.70
CA SER A 41 23.45 6.77 5.31
C SER A 41 22.43 7.27 4.29
N LYS A 42 22.85 8.10 3.33
CA LYS A 42 21.95 8.59 2.27
C LYS A 42 21.50 7.45 1.37
N ILE A 43 22.40 6.52 1.02
CA ILE A 43 22.09 5.35 0.21
C ILE A 43 21.09 4.44 0.94
N SER A 44 21.33 4.13 2.21
CA SER A 44 20.43 3.27 2.99
C SER A 44 19.05 3.90 3.16
N SER A 45 18.99 5.21 3.45
CA SER A 45 17.71 5.93 3.58
C SER A 45 16.96 5.97 2.24
N CYS A 46 17.65 6.19 1.12
CA CYS A 46 17.07 6.12 -0.21
C CYS A 46 16.42 4.76 -0.44
N ILE A 47 17.15 3.65 -0.22
CA ILE A 47 16.63 2.30 -0.41
C ILE A 47 15.42 2.02 0.51
N PHE A 48 15.53 2.32 1.80
CA PHE A 48 14.45 2.07 2.76
C PHE A 48 13.19 2.86 2.41
N VAL A 49 13.32 4.16 2.16
CA VAL A 49 12.20 5.05 1.84
C VAL A 49 11.58 4.67 0.50
N SER A 50 12.40 4.37 -0.51
CA SER A 50 11.96 3.88 -1.82
C SER A 50 11.13 2.60 -1.72
N LEU A 51 11.63 1.59 -1.00
CA LEU A 51 10.89 0.35 -0.77
C LEU A 51 9.59 0.63 -0.03
N TRP A 52 9.64 1.41 1.05
CA TRP A 52 8.47 1.68 1.88
C TRP A 52 7.36 2.41 1.10
N ILE A 53 7.71 3.47 0.36
CA ILE A 53 6.77 4.22 -0.47
C ILE A 53 6.19 3.36 -1.60
N SER A 54 6.98 2.45 -2.17
CA SER A 54 6.51 1.56 -3.23
C SER A 54 5.42 0.57 -2.81
N PHE A 55 5.15 0.42 -1.51
CA PHE A 55 4.07 -0.43 -0.98
C PHE A 55 2.81 0.35 -0.55
N ILE A 56 2.87 1.68 -0.49
CA ILE A 56 1.76 2.53 -0.06
C ILE A 56 0.52 2.37 -0.98
N PRO A 57 0.64 2.42 -2.32
CA PRO A 57 -0.52 2.28 -3.20
C PRO A 57 -1.25 0.93 -3.04
N GLN A 58 -0.49 -0.15 -2.83
CA GLN A 58 -1.00 -1.50 -2.61
C GLN A 58 -1.71 -1.59 -1.26
N MET A 59 -1.12 -1.03 -0.20
CA MET A 59 -1.75 -0.97 1.13
C MET A 59 -3.08 -0.20 1.07
N ILE A 60 -3.09 1.00 0.47
CA ILE A 60 -4.29 1.81 0.34
C ILE A 60 -5.36 1.03 -0.41
N THR A 61 -5.00 0.42 -1.55
CA THR A 61 -5.95 -0.35 -2.35
C THR A 61 -6.48 -1.57 -1.58
N TYR A 62 -5.62 -2.25 -0.82
CA TYR A 62 -6.02 -3.36 0.04
C TYR A 62 -7.10 -2.92 1.04
N TYR A 63 -6.89 -1.82 1.76
CA TYR A 63 -7.88 -1.30 2.71
C TYR A 63 -9.16 -0.83 2.03
N LEU A 64 -9.06 -0.12 0.89
CA LEU A 64 -10.24 0.33 0.15
C LEU A 64 -11.14 -0.83 -0.29
N PHE A 65 -10.55 -1.92 -0.79
CA PHE A 65 -11.32 -3.12 -1.13
C PHE A 65 -11.88 -3.82 0.11
N LYS A 66 -11.10 -3.88 1.20
CA LYS A 66 -11.57 -4.44 2.47
C LYS A 66 -12.79 -3.68 2.98
N ILE A 67 -12.75 -2.35 3.01
CA ILE A 67 -13.88 -1.47 3.39
C ILE A 67 -15.06 -1.66 2.42
N LYS A 68 -14.82 -1.60 1.11
CA LYS A 68 -15.86 -1.67 0.09
C LYS A 68 -16.71 -2.94 0.16
N ASN A 69 -16.10 -4.08 0.50
CA ASN A 69 -16.79 -5.36 0.57
C ASN A 69 -17.35 -5.67 1.97
N SER A 70 -17.17 -4.78 2.95
CA SER A 70 -17.64 -4.95 4.32
C SER A 70 -19.00 -4.29 4.54
N GLY A 71 -19.74 -4.78 5.54
CA GLY A 71 -20.99 -4.14 5.96
C GLY A 71 -20.74 -2.71 6.50
N LEU A 72 -21.73 -1.83 6.34
CA LEU A 72 -21.59 -0.39 6.60
C LEU A 72 -21.07 -0.06 8.02
N GLY A 73 -21.55 -0.77 9.05
CA GLY A 73 -21.05 -0.62 10.43
C GLY A 73 -19.59 -1.03 10.62
N TYR A 74 -19.16 -2.10 9.95
CA TYR A 74 -17.78 -2.59 9.98
C TYR A 74 -16.84 -1.69 9.17
N SER A 75 -17.31 -1.14 8.06
CA SER A 75 -16.58 -0.19 7.22
C SER A 75 -16.27 1.11 7.96
N VAL A 76 -17.21 1.62 8.75
CA VAL A 76 -17.02 2.81 9.59
C VAL A 76 -16.02 2.54 10.71
N SER A 77 -16.13 1.39 11.38
CA SER A 77 -15.18 0.97 12.42
C SER A 77 -13.76 0.82 11.88
N LEU A 78 -13.59 0.16 10.74
CA LEU A 78 -12.29 -0.01 10.09
C LEU A 78 -11.73 1.33 9.59
N GLY A 79 -12.57 2.21 9.05
CA GLY A 79 -12.17 3.55 8.63
C GLY A 79 -11.69 4.42 9.80
N TYR A 80 -12.38 4.34 10.95
CA TYR A 80 -11.97 5.02 12.18
C TYR A 80 -10.67 4.44 12.72
N GLU A 81 -10.51 3.11 12.69
CA GLU A 81 -9.28 2.43 13.11
C GLU A 81 -8.11 2.83 12.21
N ILE A 82 -8.28 2.87 10.89
CA ILE A 82 -7.26 3.34 9.94
C ILE A 82 -6.97 4.82 10.13
N GLY A 83 -7.97 5.66 10.43
CA GLY A 83 -7.79 7.09 10.66
C GLY A 83 -6.98 7.38 11.93
N ILE A 84 -7.35 6.77 13.05
CA ILE A 84 -6.67 6.94 14.34
C ILE A 84 -5.32 6.24 14.37
N ARG A 85 -5.22 5.04 13.79
CA ARG A 85 -3.98 4.29 13.69
C ARG A 85 -3.21 4.57 12.41
N GLY A 86 -3.55 5.63 11.65
CA GLY A 86 -3.03 5.86 10.30
C GLY A 86 -1.50 5.92 10.23
N PHE A 87 -0.86 6.42 11.29
CA PHE A 87 0.59 6.43 11.43
C PHE A 87 1.19 5.03 11.65
N ILE A 88 0.51 4.18 12.42
CA ILE A 88 0.89 2.78 12.64
C ILE A 88 0.61 1.95 11.38
N GLY A 89 -0.49 2.21 10.68
CA GLY A 89 -0.82 1.55 9.42
C GLY A 89 0.27 1.74 8.36
N LEU A 90 0.84 2.94 8.29
CA LEU A 90 1.99 3.27 7.43
C LEU A 90 3.23 2.42 7.76
N LEU A 91 3.56 2.20 9.05
CA LEU A 91 4.67 1.32 9.44
C LEU A 91 4.54 -0.09 8.85
N PHE A 92 3.31 -0.58 8.72
CA PHE A 92 3.01 -1.89 8.15
C PHE A 92 2.69 -1.86 6.64
N ALA A 93 2.97 -0.76 5.94
CA ALA A 93 2.71 -0.65 4.49
C ALA A 93 3.34 -1.81 3.69
N PRO A 94 4.59 -2.25 3.92
CA PRO A 94 5.16 -3.40 3.23
C PRO A 94 4.37 -4.70 3.46
N TYR A 95 3.92 -4.95 4.69
CA TYR A 95 3.15 -6.15 5.03
C TYR A 95 1.82 -6.21 4.26
N TYR A 96 1.07 -5.11 4.26
CA TYR A 96 -0.20 -5.02 3.52
C TYR A 96 0.01 -4.98 2.00
N GLY A 97 1.09 -4.36 1.54
CA GLY A 97 1.45 -4.32 0.14
C GLY A 97 1.82 -5.69 -0.42
N ILE A 98 2.48 -6.55 0.37
CA ILE A 98 2.71 -7.95 0.01
C ILE A 98 1.38 -8.71 0.01
N LYS A 99 0.57 -8.60 1.08
CA LYS A 99 -0.74 -9.27 1.16
C LYS A 99 -1.63 -8.97 -0.04
N PHE A 100 -1.64 -7.72 -0.54
CA PHE A 100 -2.38 -7.30 -1.73
C PHE A 100 -2.15 -8.21 -2.94
N TYR A 101 -0.93 -8.71 -3.16
CA TYR A 101 -0.64 -9.60 -4.29
C TYR A 101 -1.19 -11.01 -4.10
N PHE A 102 -1.28 -11.51 -2.86
CA PHE A 102 -1.77 -12.85 -2.56
C PHE A 102 -3.28 -12.93 -2.38
N VAL A 103 -3.95 -11.86 -1.94
CA VAL A 103 -5.39 -11.90 -1.68
C VAL A 103 -6.24 -11.70 -2.93
N ASP A 104 -7.45 -12.27 -2.88
CA ASP A 104 -8.53 -11.98 -3.82
C ASP A 104 -9.30 -10.72 -3.36
N LEU A 105 -9.02 -9.59 -3.99
CA LEU A 105 -9.60 -8.28 -3.65
C LEU A 105 -11.13 -8.25 -3.63
N LYS A 106 -11.81 -9.14 -4.37
CA LYS A 106 -13.29 -9.20 -4.40
C LYS A 106 -13.89 -9.95 -3.22
N LYS A 107 -13.10 -10.82 -2.58
CA LYS A 107 -13.50 -11.61 -1.41
C LYS A 107 -12.96 -11.02 -0.10
N LEU A 108 -12.06 -10.06 -0.21
CA LEU A 108 -11.45 -9.37 0.93
C LEU A 108 -12.52 -8.55 1.65
N LYS A 109 -12.90 -8.94 2.86
CA LYS A 109 -13.88 -8.26 3.71
C LYS A 109 -13.37 -8.16 5.15
N TYR A 110 -13.95 -7.25 5.91
CA TYR A 110 -13.76 -7.09 7.35
C TYR A 110 -15.01 -7.57 8.06
N ASP A 111 -14.86 -8.67 8.79
CA ASP A 111 -15.95 -9.27 9.54
C ASP A 111 -15.86 -8.95 11.05
N GLY A 112 -15.13 -7.88 11.43
CA GLY A 112 -14.91 -7.50 12.83
C GLY A 112 -13.70 -8.17 13.50
N GLU A 113 -12.81 -8.78 12.73
CA GLU A 113 -11.56 -9.36 13.24
C GLU A 113 -10.61 -8.26 13.75
N PHE A 114 -10.41 -8.14 15.07
CA PHE A 114 -9.42 -7.20 15.61
C PHE A 114 -8.03 -7.55 15.08
N PHE A 115 -7.37 -6.57 14.44
CA PHE A 115 -5.94 -6.66 14.15
C PHE A 115 -5.19 -6.58 15.48
N LEU A 116 -4.71 -7.74 15.94
CA LEU A 116 -3.72 -7.87 17.01
C LEU A 116 -2.32 -7.89 16.38
#